data_AF-A0A0H4I5J0-F1
#
_entry.id   AF-A0A0H4I5J0-F1
#
_cell.length_a   1.000
_cell.length_b   1.000
_cell.length_c   1.000
_cell.angle_alpha   90.00
_cell.angle_beta   90.00
_cell.angle_gamma   90.00
#
_symmetry.space_group_name_H-M   'P 1'
#
loop_
_entity.id
_entity.type
_entity.pdbx_description
1 polymer ?
#
loop_
_entity_poly.entity_id
_entity_poly.type
_entity_poly.pdbx_seq_one_letter_code
_entity_poly.pdbx_strand_id
1 'polypeptide(L)'
;MERSEALVTGRYHAVAYAILLKKKFLAIESNTPKITFLLNDVGFDNSRIIEIKEDAKELPFIPDFTKEEIEKLDNFLIMAKKCRENLEKDLLAVVYKNSAYV
;
A
#
# COMPACT_ATOMS: atom_id res chain seq x y z
N MET A 1 5.92 13.59 -1.11
CA MET A 1 4.87 13.22 -0.13
C MET A 1 5.26 13.50 1.30
N GLU A 2 6.53 13.44 1.70
CA GLU A 2 6.94 13.56 3.12
C GLU A 2 6.45 14.80 3.87
N ARG A 3 6.27 15.95 3.20
CA ARG A 3 5.84 17.21 3.84
C ARG A 3 4.33 17.40 4.04
N SER A 4 3.46 16.58 3.43
CA SER A 4 2.00 16.71 3.64
C SER A 4 1.56 16.01 4.93
N GLU A 5 0.40 16.32 5.49
CA GLU A 5 -0.12 15.58 6.65
C GLU A 5 -1.02 14.40 6.24
N ALA A 6 -1.56 14.46 5.03
CA ALA A 6 -2.48 13.48 4.48
C ALA A 6 -2.37 13.41 2.94
N LEU A 7 -3.08 12.45 2.34
CA LEU A 7 -3.10 12.23 0.89
C LEU A 7 -4.51 11.90 0.39
N VAL A 8 -4.93 12.51 -0.72
CA VAL A 8 -6.08 12.05 -1.51
C VAL A 8 -5.55 11.71 -2.90
N THR A 9 -5.81 10.51 -3.41
CA THR A 9 -5.20 10.08 -4.68
C THR A 9 -5.95 8.95 -5.38
N GLY A 10 -5.99 8.99 -6.72
CA GLY A 10 -6.38 7.84 -7.55
C GLY A 10 -5.20 7.02 -8.08
N ARG A 11 -3.98 7.28 -7.59
CA ARG A 11 -2.75 6.64 -8.09
C ARG A 11 -2.36 5.48 -7.19
N TYR A 12 -2.38 4.26 -7.72
CA TYR A 12 -1.96 3.05 -7.02
C TYR A 12 -0.63 3.19 -6.26
N HIS A 13 0.44 3.63 -6.93
CA HIS A 13 1.76 3.76 -6.30
C HIS A 13 1.80 4.80 -5.18
N ALA A 14 0.95 5.83 -5.26
CA ALA A 14 0.82 6.82 -4.21
C ALA A 14 0.20 6.20 -2.94
N VAL A 15 -0.78 5.30 -3.11
CA VAL A 15 -1.38 4.52 -2.01
C VAL A 15 -0.36 3.55 -1.42
N ALA A 16 0.35 2.79 -2.26
CA ALA A 16 1.40 1.88 -1.81
C ALA A 16 2.49 2.61 -0.99
N TYR A 17 2.88 3.80 -1.42
CA TYR A 17 3.85 4.63 -0.69
C TYR A 17 3.26 5.21 0.59
N ALA A 18 1.98 5.59 0.61
CA ALA A 18 1.30 6.02 1.83
C ALA A 18 1.23 4.90 2.87
N ILE A 19 0.96 3.66 2.45
CA ILE A 19 1.03 2.45 3.30
C ILE A 19 2.44 2.28 3.86
N LEU A 20 3.46 2.33 3.00
CA LEU A 20 4.87 2.19 3.41
C LEU A 20 5.29 3.22 4.46
N LEU A 21 4.86 4.48 4.27
CA LEU A 21 5.17 5.58 5.20
C LEU A 21 4.18 5.69 6.36
N LYS A 22 3.19 4.79 6.47
CA LYS A 22 2.07 4.87 7.43
C LYS A 22 1.41 6.25 7.45
N LYS A 23 1.20 6.82 6.26
CA LYS A 23 0.60 8.13 6.07
C LYS A 23 -0.89 8.00 5.81
N LYS A 24 -1.72 8.74 6.54
CA LYS A 24 -3.18 8.72 6.32
C LYS A 24 -3.54 9.15 4.90
N PHE A 25 -4.47 8.43 4.29
CA PHE A 25 -4.91 8.69 2.94
C PHE A 25 -6.40 8.37 2.74
N LEU A 26 -6.95 8.94 1.67
CA LEU A 26 -8.14 8.46 0.98
C LEU A 26 -7.78 8.18 -0.48
N ALA A 27 -8.33 7.11 -1.01
CA ALA A 27 -8.10 6.66 -2.36
C ALA A 27 -9.35 6.82 -3.22
N ILE A 28 -9.14 7.09 -4.50
CA ILE A 28 -10.21 7.09 -5.51
C ILE A 28 -9.93 5.90 -6.41
N GLU A 29 -10.85 4.94 -6.47
CA GLU A 29 -10.65 3.79 -7.34
C GLU A 29 -10.69 4.22 -8.80
N SER A 30 -9.87 3.57 -9.63
CA SER A 30 -9.90 3.72 -11.08
C SER A 30 -10.76 2.63 -11.72
N ASN A 31 -10.83 2.59 -13.05
CA ASN A 31 -11.57 1.52 -13.76
C ASN A 31 -11.07 0.10 -13.44
N THR A 32 -9.82 -0.06 -13.01
CA THR A 32 -9.30 -1.34 -12.53
C THR A 32 -9.19 -1.32 -11.01
N PRO A 33 -9.67 -2.37 -10.28
CA PRO A 33 -9.75 -2.41 -8.81
C PRO A 33 -8.40 -2.67 -8.12
N LYS A 34 -7.31 -2.03 -8.61
CA LYS A 34 -5.95 -2.26 -8.10
C LYS A 34 -5.77 -1.75 -6.69
N ILE A 35 -6.42 -0.63 -6.34
CA ILE A 35 -6.28 -0.07 -5.00
C ILE A 35 -7.09 -0.92 -4.02
N THR A 36 -8.32 -1.28 -4.37
CA THR A 36 -9.14 -2.23 -3.61
C THR A 36 -8.38 -3.52 -3.31
N PHE A 37 -7.73 -4.13 -4.30
CA PHE A 37 -6.96 -5.35 -4.07
C PHE A 37 -5.77 -5.14 -3.15
N LEU A 38 -5.05 -4.02 -3.28
CA LEU A 38 -3.98 -3.68 -2.35
C LEU A 38 -4.50 -3.48 -0.91
N LEU A 39 -5.64 -2.83 -0.73
CA LEU A 39 -6.25 -2.67 0.59
C LEU A 39 -6.65 -4.01 1.19
N ASN A 40 -7.22 -4.91 0.38
CA ASN A 40 -7.55 -6.27 0.81
C ASN A 40 -6.29 -7.07 1.21
N ASP A 41 -5.18 -6.94 0.48
CA ASP A 41 -3.91 -7.58 0.81
C ASP A 41 -3.34 -7.08 2.16
N VAL A 42 -3.56 -5.81 2.49
CA VAL A 42 -3.22 -5.23 3.81
C VAL A 42 -4.21 -5.69 4.90
N GLY A 43 -5.41 -6.12 4.53
CA GLY A 43 -6.49 -6.49 5.45
C GLY A 43 -7.45 -5.35 5.80
N PHE A 44 -7.40 -4.26 5.03
CA PHE A 44 -8.34 -3.13 5.15
C PHE A 44 -9.66 -3.46 4.46
N ASP A 45 -10.73 -2.79 4.89
CA ASP A 45 -11.97 -2.73 4.15
C ASP A 45 -11.93 -1.55 3.14
N ASN A 46 -13.06 -1.31 2.46
CA ASN A 46 -13.18 -0.22 1.51
C ASN A 46 -13.37 1.16 2.18
N SER A 47 -13.19 1.31 3.50
CA SER A 47 -13.37 2.59 4.21
C SER A 47 -12.43 3.70 3.75
N ARG A 48 -11.29 3.32 3.16
CA ARG A 48 -10.31 4.25 2.59
C ARG A 48 -10.59 4.62 1.14
N ILE A 49 -11.63 4.06 0.51
CA ILE A 49 -12.02 4.37 -0.87
C ILE A 49 -13.18 5.37 -0.86
N ILE A 50 -13.03 6.46 -1.62
CA ILE A 50 -14.05 7.48 -1.78
C ILE A 50 -14.44 7.64 -3.25
N GLU A 51 -15.67 8.09 -3.46
CA GLU A 51 -16.18 8.52 -4.76
C GLU A 51 -16.14 10.05 -4.83
N ILE A 52 -15.59 10.61 -5.92
CA ILE A 52 -15.67 12.04 -6.17
C ILE A 52 -17.02 12.32 -6.82
N LYS A 53 -17.86 13.10 -6.14
CA LYS A 53 -19.07 13.69 -6.73
C LYS A 53 -18.72 15.02 -7.38
N GLU A 54 -19.28 15.29 -8.55
CA GLU A 54 -19.03 16.54 -9.31
C GLU A 54 -19.40 17.80 -8.50
N ASP A 55 -20.41 17.70 -7.63
CA ASP A 55 -20.91 18.80 -6.80
C ASP A 55 -20.21 18.93 -5.44
N ALA A 56 -19.11 18.21 -5.21
CA ALA A 56 -18.41 18.23 -3.93
C ALA A 56 -17.82 19.63 -3.66
N LYS A 57 -18.43 20.37 -2.73
CA LYS A 57 -17.99 21.72 -2.32
C LYS A 57 -16.89 21.72 -1.26
N GLU A 58 -16.69 20.59 -0.58
CA GLU A 58 -15.76 20.45 0.54
C GLU A 58 -14.81 19.28 0.31
N LEU A 59 -13.58 19.42 0.82
CA LEU A 59 -12.61 18.34 0.81
C LEU A 59 -13.03 17.25 1.81
N PRO A 60 -12.88 15.97 1.47
CA PRO A 60 -13.22 14.89 2.37
C PRO A 60 -12.29 14.90 3.60
N PHE A 61 -12.86 14.66 4.78
CA PHE A 61 -12.09 14.45 5.99
C PHE A 61 -11.30 13.14 5.89
N ILE A 62 -9.99 13.21 6.14
CA ILE A 62 -9.11 12.04 6.07
C ILE A 62 -8.86 11.52 7.49
N PRO A 63 -9.47 10.38 7.88
CA PRO A 63 -9.32 9.86 9.23
C PRO A 63 -7.88 9.38 9.48
N ASP A 64 -7.42 9.53 10.72
CA ASP A 64 -6.21 8.85 11.18
C ASP A 64 -6.39 7.32 11.14
N PHE A 65 -5.31 6.56 11.23
CA PHE A 65 -5.42 5.10 11.32
C PHE A 65 -5.94 4.70 12.70
N THR A 66 -6.91 3.80 12.71
CA THR A 66 -7.34 3.10 13.91
C THR A 66 -6.23 2.16 14.40
N LYS A 67 -6.32 1.72 15.67
CA LYS A 67 -5.35 0.77 16.22
C LYS A 67 -5.32 -0.54 15.42
N GLU A 68 -6.49 -1.01 14.97
CA GLU A 68 -6.61 -2.21 14.15
C GLU A 68 -5.95 -2.03 12.78
N GLU A 69 -6.15 -0.88 12.13
CA GLU A 69 -5.48 -0.56 10.87
C GLU A 69 -3.96 -0.48 11.01
N ILE A 70 -3.46 0.09 12.12
CA ILE A 70 -2.02 0.13 12.40
C ILE A 70 -1.44 -1.28 12.52
N GLU A 71 -2.11 -2.17 13.25
CA GLU A 71 -1.69 -3.57 13.39
C GLU A 71 -1.66 -4.30 12.04
N LYS A 72 -2.70 -4.11 11.23
CA LYS A 72 -2.76 -4.65 9.86
C LYS A 72 -1.63 -4.13 8.97
N LEU A 73 -1.35 -2.82 9.01
CA LEU A 73 -0.23 -2.21 8.30
C LEU A 73 1.11 -2.81 8.74
N ASP A 74 1.33 -2.95 10.05
CA ASP A 74 2.56 -3.52 10.58
C ASP A 74 2.77 -4.98 10.16
N ASN A 75 1.73 -5.80 10.27
CA ASN A 75 1.77 -7.19 9.83
C ASN A 75 2.07 -7.29 8.33
N PHE A 76 1.42 -6.47 7.51
CA PHE A 76 1.67 -6.42 6.07
C PHE A 76 3.11 -6.02 5.72
N LEU A 77 3.65 -4.98 6.37
CA LEU A 77 5.02 -4.52 6.12
C LEU A 77 6.07 -5.53 6.59
N ILE A 78 5.84 -6.21 7.71
CA ILE A 78 6.70 -7.30 8.20
C ILE A 78 6.69 -8.46 7.19
N MET A 79 5.51 -8.86 6.73
CA MET A 79 5.36 -9.91 5.72
C MET A 79 6.09 -9.52 4.43
N ALA A 80 5.85 -8.32 3.90
CA ALA A 80 6.47 -7.83 2.67
C ALA A 80 8.00 -7.79 2.78
N LYS A 81 8.53 -7.34 3.93
CA LYS A 81 9.98 -7.35 4.20
C LYS A 81 10.55 -8.77 4.17
N LYS A 82 9.89 -9.72 4.82
CA LYS A 82 10.31 -11.13 4.85
C LYS A 82 10.27 -11.76 3.46
N CYS A 83 9.22 -11.51 2.68
CA CYS A 83 9.10 -11.98 1.31
C CYS A 83 10.23 -11.44 0.42
N ARG A 84 10.57 -10.15 0.55
CA ARG A 84 11.68 -9.54 -0.18
C ARG A 84 13.02 -10.20 0.15
N GLU A 85 13.30 -10.43 1.43
CA GLU A 85 14.53 -11.09 1.90
C GLU A 85 14.63 -12.54 1.42
N ASN A 86 13.51 -13.27 1.38
CA ASN A 86 13.49 -14.63 0.85
C ASN A 86 13.75 -14.66 -0.66
N LEU A 87 13.08 -13.78 -1.41
CA LEU A 87 13.28 -13.67 -2.86
C LEU A 87 14.74 -13.35 -3.21
N GLU A 88 15.36 -12.44 -2.44
CA GLU A 88 16.77 -12.11 -2.60
C GLU A 88 17.68 -13.34 -2.40
N LYS A 89 17.43 -14.13 -1.36
CA LYS A 89 18.16 -15.39 -1.11
C LYS A 89 17.98 -16.40 -2.23
N ASP A 90 16.76 -16.56 -2.72
CA ASP A 90 16.44 -17.50 -3.79
C ASP A 90 17.14 -17.10 -5.10
N LEU A 91 17.14 -15.81 -5.44
CA LEU A 91 17.86 -15.27 -6.59
C LEU A 91 19.37 -15.52 -6.49
N LEU A 92 19.97 -15.26 -5.33
CA LEU A 92 21.39 -15.55 -5.10
C LEU A 92 21.70 -17.04 -5.25
N ALA A 93 20.86 -17.92 -4.70
CA ALA A 93 21.02 -19.37 -4.82
C ALA A 93 20.98 -19.83 -6.29
N VAL A 94 20.10 -19.24 -7.11
CA VAL A 94 20.03 -19.51 -8.55
C VAL A 94 21.30 -19.05 -9.28
N VAL A 95 21.80 -17.85 -8.96
CA VAL A 95 23.03 -17.31 -9.58
C VAL A 95 24.26 -18.15 -9.23
N TYR A 96 24.43 -18.52 -7.95
CA TYR A 96 25.57 -19.34 -7.51
C TYR A 96 25.52 -20.77 -8.06
N LYS A 97 24.32 -21.38 -8.15
CA LYS A 97 24.18 -22.71 -8.78
C LYS A 97 24.58 -22.68 -10.25
N ASN A 98 24.19 -21.64 -11.00
CA ASN A 98 24.53 -21.56 -12.43
C ASN A 98 25.98 -21.14 -12.70
N SER A 99 26.61 -20.39 -11.80
CA SER A 99 28.02 -19.97 -11.93
C SER A 99 29.02 -21.09 -11.63
N ALA A 100 28.59 -22.16 -10.95
CA ALA A 100 29.43 -23.34 -10.67
C ALA A 100 29.48 -24.37 -11.82
N TYR A 101 28.78 -24.10 -12.94
CA TYR A 101 28.76 -24.95 -14.14
C TYR A 101 29.41 -24.29 -15.37
N VAL A 102 30.21 -23.23 -15.17
CA VAL A 102 31.00 -22.56 -16.23
C VAL A 102 32.49 -22.74 -15.96
#